data_AF-A0A9P9XHH8-F1
#
_entry.id   AF-A0A9P9XHH8-F1
#
_cell.length_a   1.000
_cell.length_b   1.000
_cell.length_c   1.000
_cell.angle_alpha   90.00
_cell.angle_beta   90.00
_cell.angle_gamma   90.00
#
_symmetry.space_group_name_H-M   'P 1'
#
loop_
_entity.id
_entity.type
_entity.pdbx_description
1 polymer ?
#
loop_
_entity_poly.entity_id
_entity_poly.type
_entity_poly.pdbx_seq_one_letter_code
_entity_poly.pdbx_strand_id
1 'polypeptide(L)'
;MNMQPPTMNHVDSDTETLLTSYPASSLSRPSSISSAPSSMAVKGASDDKPFVSGCPVSSLFEIRDTPTAGRAVFATRDVAAGTLLWRSDDLTLSVLLREYRREVCGQCFAYDYGRDLPIRDQTVGFAFCSGDCRETWRRETGEVGVQAWTEVSTLVNKKKNNGGSNSGGGKARDEMVDITKPKPAAEEITQAWQATKGQAELIRTLRTAESPADNGSNNGVPISKQHRKALQKALQQPIEPDVMNFCVGSLVALYNHPKRWEHVLSLAVDSTPYINTADLHAFTATYLQLLAVLPLPLLSLVTPESLFLISSRDNHNAFGIRSLEDEGSELFGYGCWPAASYWNHSCGPNIEKKREGRVWEFRAGRDIDKGEEMCITYLGGEEKKWSREKRVSTLKRNWGFECGCKRCEEELQ
;
A
#
# COMPACT_ATOMS: atom_id res chain seq x y z
N MET A 1 -4.49 21.83 25.69
CA MET A 1 -5.83 21.79 25.06
C MET A 1 -6.02 20.39 24.52
N ASN A 2 -6.80 19.56 25.22
CA ASN A 2 -7.08 18.17 24.85
C ASN A 2 -7.95 18.14 23.59
N MET A 3 -7.35 17.81 22.44
CA MET A 3 -8.10 17.47 21.23
C MET A 3 -8.53 16.00 21.37
N GLN A 4 -9.82 15.76 21.64
CA GLN A 4 -10.41 14.44 21.45
C GLN A 4 -10.25 14.01 19.98
N PRO A 5 -9.89 12.75 19.71
CA PRO A 5 -9.87 12.25 18.34
C PRO A 5 -11.30 12.31 17.76
N PRO A 6 -11.45 12.62 16.46
CA PRO A 6 -12.76 12.71 15.83
C PRO A 6 -13.42 11.32 15.88
N THR A 7 -14.66 11.29 16.39
CA THR A 7 -15.55 10.14 16.27
C THR A 7 -15.86 9.93 14.79
N MET A 8 -15.28 8.90 14.18
CA MET A 8 -15.76 8.40 12.89
C MET A 8 -17.18 7.88 13.10
N ASN A 9 -18.15 8.48 12.41
CA ASN A 9 -19.50 7.94 12.34
C ASN A 9 -19.41 6.53 11.76
N HIS A 10 -19.75 5.53 12.58
CA HIS A 10 -19.96 4.17 12.15
C HIS A 10 -21.06 4.17 11.07
N VAL A 11 -20.66 3.99 9.83
CA VAL A 11 -21.58 3.54 8.80
C VAL A 11 -21.62 2.03 8.95
N ASP A 12 -22.73 1.52 9.50
CA ASP A 12 -23.12 0.13 9.29
C ASP A 12 -23.20 -0.09 7.77
N SER A 13 -22.15 -0.64 7.18
CA SER A 13 -22.10 -0.95 5.76
C SER A 13 -21.86 -2.44 5.65
N ASP A 14 -22.92 -3.16 5.29
CA ASP A 14 -22.85 -4.52 4.82
C ASP A 14 -21.71 -4.66 3.81
N THR A 15 -20.85 -5.66 4.01
CA THR A 15 -19.71 -5.99 3.13
C THR A 15 -20.09 -6.16 1.65
N GLU A 16 -21.38 -6.32 1.34
CA GLU A 16 -21.90 -6.42 -0.03
C GLU A 16 -21.89 -5.08 -0.80
N THR A 17 -21.94 -3.92 -0.12
CA THR A 17 -22.10 -2.62 -0.81
C THR A 17 -20.78 -2.00 -1.29
N LEU A 18 -19.63 -2.55 -0.90
CA LEU A 18 -18.30 -1.99 -1.17
C LEU A 18 -17.70 -2.43 -2.52
N LEU A 19 -18.35 -3.35 -3.23
CA LEU A 19 -17.94 -3.84 -4.54
C LEU A 19 -18.53 -2.95 -5.64
N THR A 20 -18.02 -1.70 -5.77
CA THR A 20 -18.18 -1.01 -7.05
C THR A 20 -17.28 -1.73 -8.06
N SER A 21 -17.91 -2.32 -9.08
CA SER A 21 -17.27 -3.09 -10.12
C SER A 21 -16.35 -2.20 -10.96
N TYR A 22 -15.05 -2.20 -10.66
CA TYR A 22 -14.07 -1.95 -11.71
C TYR A 22 -14.10 -3.18 -12.63
N PRO A 23 -14.25 -3.00 -13.96
CA PRO A 23 -14.34 -4.13 -14.87
C PRO A 23 -13.10 -5.01 -14.73
N ALA A 24 -13.33 -6.31 -14.49
CA ALA A 24 -12.29 -7.31 -14.58
C ALA A 24 -11.70 -7.26 -15.99
N SER A 25 -10.43 -6.86 -16.07
CA SER A 25 -9.66 -6.61 -17.29
C SER A 25 -10.15 -5.44 -18.16
N SER A 26 -9.38 -4.34 -18.15
CA SER A 26 -9.48 -3.31 -19.19
C SER A 26 -8.32 -3.48 -20.19
N LEU A 27 -8.62 -3.33 -21.47
CA LEU A 27 -7.60 -3.22 -22.50
C LEU A 27 -6.92 -1.85 -22.35
N SER A 28 -5.64 -1.77 -21.98
CA SER A 28 -4.90 -0.52 -22.11
C SER A 28 -4.55 -0.35 -23.60
N ARG A 29 -5.31 0.50 -24.29
CA ARG A 29 -5.10 0.83 -25.70
C ARG A 29 -4.18 2.06 -25.83
N PRO A 30 -3.54 2.25 -26.99
CA PRO A 30 -2.36 3.09 -27.18
C PRO A 30 -2.33 4.46 -26.52
N SER A 31 -1.19 4.77 -25.90
CA SER A 31 -0.79 6.12 -25.48
C SER A 31 -0.88 7.14 -26.64
N SER A 32 -0.80 6.68 -27.90
CA SER A 32 -0.95 7.49 -29.12
C SER A 32 -2.40 7.77 -29.55
N ILE A 33 -3.40 7.06 -29.01
CA ILE A 33 -4.86 7.32 -29.23
C ILE A 33 -5.53 7.77 -27.92
N SER A 34 -4.76 7.94 -26.85
CA SER A 34 -5.15 8.65 -25.62
C SER A 34 -5.37 10.15 -25.87
N SER A 35 -5.87 10.55 -27.04
CA SER A 35 -6.34 11.90 -27.33
C SER A 35 -7.69 12.13 -26.65
N ALA A 36 -7.76 11.89 -25.33
CA ALA A 36 -8.86 12.38 -24.52
C ALA A 36 -8.88 13.90 -24.69
N PRO A 37 -9.95 14.47 -25.29
CA PRO A 37 -10.01 15.89 -25.58
C PRO A 37 -9.90 16.67 -24.27
N SER A 38 -9.27 17.84 -24.28
CA SER A 38 -9.08 18.68 -23.08
C SER A 38 -10.42 19.13 -22.43
N SER A 39 -11.56 18.93 -23.13
CA SER A 39 -12.91 19.03 -22.55
C SER A 39 -13.22 17.96 -21.49
N MET A 40 -12.40 16.91 -21.37
CA MET A 40 -12.48 15.86 -20.35
C MET A 40 -11.43 16.01 -19.23
N ALA A 41 -10.74 17.14 -19.18
CA ALA A 41 -9.84 17.45 -18.08
C ALA A 41 -10.58 17.62 -16.75
N VAL A 42 -10.00 17.05 -15.69
CA VAL A 42 -10.36 17.35 -14.31
C VAL A 42 -9.78 18.75 -14.01
N LYS A 43 -10.51 19.78 -14.44
CA LYS A 43 -10.07 21.18 -14.28
C LYS A 43 -10.17 21.60 -12.81
N GLY A 44 -9.05 22.06 -12.27
CA GLY A 44 -9.03 22.80 -11.01
C GLY A 44 -9.60 24.20 -11.20
N ALA A 45 -10.55 24.56 -10.34
CA ALA A 45 -11.11 25.91 -10.15
C ALA A 45 -11.93 26.52 -11.32
N SER A 46 -12.99 25.84 -11.77
CA SER A 46 -14.29 26.46 -12.12
C SER A 46 -15.30 25.39 -12.55
N ASP A 47 -16.40 25.30 -11.80
CA ASP A 47 -17.70 24.64 -12.04
C ASP A 47 -17.78 23.13 -12.38
N ASP A 48 -18.45 22.41 -11.47
CA ASP A 48 -19.23 21.17 -11.61
C ASP A 48 -18.57 19.78 -11.84
N LYS A 49 -17.28 19.57 -11.50
CA LYS A 49 -16.76 18.20 -11.25
C LYS A 49 -15.96 18.08 -9.94
N PRO A 50 -16.13 16.99 -9.17
CA PRO A 50 -15.49 16.86 -7.86
C PRO A 50 -13.97 16.73 -7.99
N PHE A 51 -13.26 17.55 -7.22
CA PHE A 51 -11.82 17.45 -7.01
C PHE A 51 -11.46 16.04 -6.51
N VAL A 52 -10.55 15.37 -7.20
CA VAL A 52 -10.09 14.03 -6.79
C VAL A 52 -9.00 14.21 -5.74
N SER A 53 -9.32 13.87 -4.49
CA SER A 53 -8.40 13.99 -3.36
C SER A 53 -7.07 13.25 -3.61
N GLY A 54 -5.94 13.90 -3.33
CA GLY A 54 -4.60 13.35 -3.48
C GLY A 54 -4.02 13.31 -4.90
N CYS A 55 -4.71 13.89 -5.90
CA CYS A 55 -4.17 13.95 -7.25
C CYS A 55 -3.02 14.99 -7.38
N PRO A 56 -1.99 14.72 -8.22
CA PRO A 56 -0.94 15.71 -8.47
C PRO A 56 -1.49 16.91 -9.25
N VAL A 57 -1.08 18.13 -8.86
CA VAL A 57 -1.55 19.39 -9.49
C VAL A 57 -0.37 20.21 -9.97
N SER A 58 -0.29 20.46 -11.27
CA SER A 58 0.78 21.24 -11.89
C SER A 58 0.26 22.09 -13.04
N SER A 59 0.96 23.18 -13.37
CA SER A 59 0.70 23.91 -14.61
C SER A 59 1.22 23.18 -15.85
N LEU A 60 2.05 22.15 -15.68
CA LEU A 60 2.68 21.37 -16.75
C LEU A 60 1.78 20.27 -17.31
N PHE A 61 0.80 19.82 -16.54
CA PHE A 61 -0.04 18.70 -16.91
C PHE A 61 -1.43 18.79 -16.29
N GLU A 62 -2.36 18.04 -16.84
CA GLU A 62 -3.70 17.85 -16.31
C GLU A 62 -4.06 16.37 -16.30
N ILE A 63 -4.95 15.99 -15.40
CA ILE A 63 -5.49 14.63 -15.32
C ILE A 63 -6.78 14.59 -16.13
N ARG A 64 -6.91 13.59 -17.01
CA ARG A 64 -8.13 13.36 -17.79
C ARG A 64 -8.62 11.94 -17.55
N ASP A 65 -9.94 11.77 -17.56
CA ASP A 65 -10.53 10.45 -17.69
C ASP A 65 -10.38 9.97 -19.13
N THR A 66 -9.95 8.73 -19.27
CA THR A 66 -9.79 8.02 -20.54
C THR A 66 -10.80 6.87 -20.57
N PRO A 67 -11.37 6.56 -21.75
CA PRO A 67 -12.34 5.46 -21.85
C PRO A 67 -11.79 4.07 -21.46
N THR A 68 -10.47 3.88 -21.43
CA THR A 68 -9.83 2.56 -21.37
C THR A 68 -8.83 2.38 -20.23
N ALA A 69 -8.10 3.44 -19.85
CA ALA A 69 -7.06 3.40 -18.81
C ALA A 69 -7.51 4.04 -17.49
N GLY A 70 -8.80 4.41 -17.36
CA GLY A 70 -9.25 5.21 -16.23
C GLY A 70 -8.64 6.60 -16.31
N ARG A 71 -7.91 7.05 -15.29
CA ARG A 71 -7.29 8.38 -15.29
C ARG A 71 -5.90 8.34 -15.93
N ALA A 72 -5.54 9.38 -16.66
CA ALA A 72 -4.23 9.55 -17.26
C ALA A 72 -3.75 11.00 -17.15
N VAL A 73 -2.43 11.21 -17.17
CA VAL A 73 -1.81 12.52 -17.06
C VAL A 73 -1.37 12.99 -18.45
N PHE A 74 -1.71 14.22 -18.82
CA PHE A 74 -1.40 14.80 -20.13
C PHE A 74 -0.72 16.14 -20.02
N ALA A 75 0.25 16.39 -20.89
CA ALA A 75 0.91 17.68 -20.98
C ALA A 75 -0.08 18.80 -21.38
N THR A 76 -0.04 19.94 -20.69
CA THR A 76 -0.86 21.13 -21.02
C THR A 76 -0.14 22.09 -21.98
N ARG A 77 1.18 21.92 -22.12
CA ARG A 77 2.09 22.66 -22.98
C ARG A 77 3.28 21.78 -23.36
N ASP A 78 4.09 22.22 -24.31
CA ASP A 78 5.35 21.54 -24.62
C ASP A 78 6.27 21.59 -23.38
N VAL A 79 6.94 20.48 -23.10
CA VAL A 79 7.83 20.33 -21.95
C VAL A 79 9.18 19.83 -22.43
N ALA A 80 10.23 20.59 -22.12
CA ALA A 80 11.60 20.23 -22.47
C ALA A 80 12.13 19.05 -21.63
N ALA A 81 13.00 18.24 -22.22
CA ALA A 81 13.72 17.18 -21.54
C ALA A 81 14.42 17.66 -20.25
N GLY A 82 14.43 16.81 -19.22
CA GLY A 82 15.00 17.07 -17.90
C GLY A 82 14.13 17.90 -16.95
N THR A 83 13.02 18.49 -17.44
CA THR A 83 12.09 19.29 -16.62
C THR A 83 11.54 18.45 -15.47
N LEU A 84 11.63 18.98 -14.24
CA LEU A 84 10.97 18.39 -13.07
C LEU A 84 9.47 18.58 -13.18
N LEU A 85 8.74 17.47 -13.32
CA LEU A 85 7.29 17.44 -13.45
C LEU A 85 6.62 17.40 -12.08
N TRP A 86 7.12 16.56 -11.19
CA TRP A 86 6.51 16.32 -9.89
C TRP A 86 7.49 15.74 -8.87
N ARG A 87 7.23 16.01 -7.57
CA ARG A 87 7.86 15.35 -6.42
C ARG A 87 6.76 14.73 -5.56
N SER A 88 6.75 13.41 -5.44
CA SER A 88 5.83 12.71 -4.52
C SER A 88 6.52 12.46 -3.18
N ASP A 89 6.18 13.28 -2.19
CA ASP A 89 6.59 13.15 -0.78
C ASP A 89 5.42 12.67 0.12
N ASP A 90 4.35 12.21 -0.51
CA ASP A 90 3.07 11.83 0.10
C ASP A 90 3.01 10.34 0.47
N LEU A 91 4.14 9.73 0.84
CA LEU A 91 4.21 8.32 1.26
C LEU A 91 3.19 8.05 2.38
N THR A 92 2.19 7.22 2.08
CA THR A 92 1.13 6.86 3.05
C THR A 92 1.52 5.63 3.84
N LEU A 93 2.08 4.63 3.17
CA LEU A 93 2.40 3.32 3.71
C LEU A 93 3.70 2.83 3.06
N SER A 94 4.56 2.20 3.83
CA SER A 94 5.69 1.44 3.30
C SER A 94 5.92 0.16 4.09
N VAL A 95 6.36 -0.88 3.40
CA VAL A 95 6.79 -2.15 3.98
C VAL A 95 8.21 -2.41 3.55
N LEU A 96 9.09 -2.64 4.52
CA LEU A 96 10.40 -3.24 4.30
C LEU A 96 10.29 -4.74 4.54
N LEU A 97 10.67 -5.55 3.55
CA LEU A 97 10.67 -7.00 3.67
C LEU A 97 11.59 -7.42 4.80
N ARG A 98 11.17 -8.43 5.54
CA ARG A 98 11.84 -8.87 6.77
C ARG A 98 13.34 -9.12 6.61
N GLU A 99 13.77 -9.69 5.48
CA GLU A 99 15.17 -10.00 5.20
C GLU A 99 16.07 -8.76 5.16
N TYR A 100 15.58 -7.62 4.67
CA TYR A 100 16.36 -6.39 4.53
C TYR A 100 16.31 -5.47 5.76
N ARG A 101 15.56 -5.79 6.81
CA ARG A 101 15.34 -4.86 7.96
C ARG A 101 16.55 -4.52 8.79
N ARG A 102 17.61 -5.30 8.66
CA ARG A 102 18.89 -5.03 9.31
C ARG A 102 19.76 -4.10 8.48
N GLU A 103 19.53 -4.04 7.18
CA GLU A 103 20.43 -3.47 6.17
C GLU A 103 19.84 -2.22 5.53
N VAL A 104 18.51 -2.06 5.58
CA VAL A 104 17.78 -0.93 5.00
C VAL A 104 17.17 -0.08 6.12
N CYS A 105 17.40 1.23 6.03
CA CYS A 105 17.00 2.17 7.06
C CYS A 105 15.47 2.29 7.09
N GLY A 106 14.86 2.05 8.25
CA GLY A 106 13.41 2.14 8.45
C GLY A 106 12.82 3.53 8.23
N GLN A 107 13.65 4.57 8.22
CA GLN A 107 13.23 5.94 7.92
C GLN A 107 13.50 6.32 6.48
N CYS A 108 14.77 6.39 6.05
CA CYS A 108 15.13 6.98 4.77
C CYS A 108 15.35 5.97 3.64
N PHE A 109 15.23 4.67 3.91
CA PHE A 109 15.54 3.59 2.97
C PHE A 109 16.99 3.61 2.44
N ALA A 110 17.92 4.23 3.18
CA ALA A 110 19.34 4.09 2.91
C ALA A 110 19.76 2.62 3.08
N TYR A 111 20.61 2.17 2.16
CA TYR A 111 21.16 0.83 2.08
C TYR A 111 22.67 0.93 1.87
N ASP A 112 23.40 -0.10 2.27
CA ASP A 112 24.86 -0.10 2.21
C ASP A 112 25.41 -1.49 1.87
N TYR A 113 25.08 -1.98 0.67
CA TYR A 113 25.59 -3.24 0.10
C TYR A 113 25.50 -4.44 1.06
N GLY A 114 24.33 -4.62 1.67
CA GLY A 114 24.04 -5.74 2.56
C GLY A 114 24.64 -5.62 3.96
N ARG A 115 25.22 -4.47 4.31
CA ARG A 115 25.78 -4.26 5.66
C ARG A 115 24.68 -3.95 6.66
N ASP A 116 24.77 -4.61 7.82
CA ASP A 116 23.98 -4.27 9.00
C ASP A 116 24.14 -2.78 9.34
N LEU A 117 23.03 -2.07 9.49
CA LEU A 117 23.02 -0.67 9.88
C LEU A 117 23.42 -0.49 11.35
N PRO A 118 24.05 0.66 11.70
CA PRO A 118 24.68 0.85 13.01
C PRO A 118 23.70 0.88 14.19
N ILE A 119 22.45 1.30 13.98
CA ILE A 119 21.45 1.42 15.04
C ILE A 119 20.36 0.39 14.81
N ARG A 120 20.35 -0.66 15.63
CA ARG A 120 19.32 -1.71 15.61
C ARG A 120 18.36 -1.51 16.77
N ASP A 121 17.15 -1.06 16.45
CA ASP A 121 16.11 -0.83 17.45
C ASP A 121 15.22 -2.07 17.58
N GLN A 122 15.61 -2.97 18.49
CA GLN A 122 14.89 -4.21 18.71
C GLN A 122 13.47 -3.99 19.26
N THR A 123 13.20 -2.84 19.88
CA THR A 123 11.88 -2.57 20.45
C THR A 123 10.85 -2.46 19.34
N VAL A 124 11.18 -1.83 18.21
CA VAL A 124 10.28 -1.66 17.07
C VAL A 124 10.59 -2.55 15.87
N GLY A 125 11.71 -3.28 15.89
CA GLY A 125 12.06 -4.25 14.86
C GLY A 125 12.63 -3.64 13.57
N PHE A 126 13.21 -2.45 13.66
CA PHE A 126 13.84 -1.72 12.55
C PHE A 126 15.31 -1.39 12.82
N ALA A 127 16.07 -1.18 11.75
CA ALA A 127 17.39 -0.59 11.82
C ALA A 127 17.43 0.80 11.18
N PHE A 128 18.37 1.64 11.63
CA PHE A 128 18.51 3.03 11.19
C PHE A 128 19.97 3.35 10.89
N CYS A 129 20.19 4.14 9.83
CA CYS A 129 21.53 4.57 9.44
C CYS A 129 22.12 5.64 10.38
N SER A 130 21.27 6.37 11.11
CA SER A 130 21.70 7.43 12.04
C SER A 130 20.71 7.63 13.19
N GLY A 131 21.15 8.29 14.26
CA GLY A 131 20.30 8.71 15.37
C GLY A 131 19.16 9.61 14.90
N ASP A 132 19.45 10.53 13.98
CA ASP A 132 18.46 11.44 13.38
C ASP A 132 17.35 10.68 12.64
N CYS A 133 17.70 9.61 11.91
CA CYS A 133 16.71 8.76 11.25
C CYS A 133 15.82 8.05 12.25
N ARG A 134 16.38 7.52 13.35
CA ARG A 134 15.59 6.87 14.41
C ARG A 134 14.63 7.86 15.07
N GLU A 135 15.12 9.03 15.46
CA GLU A 135 14.29 10.04 16.13
C GLU A 135 13.24 10.63 15.18
N THR A 136 13.57 10.82 13.90
CA THR A 136 12.60 11.24 12.88
C THR A 136 11.51 10.19 12.70
N TRP A 137 11.87 8.91 12.61
CA TRP A 137 10.89 7.82 12.51
C TRP A 137 9.97 7.77 13.73
N ARG A 138 10.53 7.86 14.96
CA ARG A 138 9.75 7.87 16.20
C ARG A 138 8.80 9.06 16.25
N ARG A 139 9.26 10.25 15.84
CA ARG A 139 8.44 11.47 15.78
C ARG A 139 7.29 11.35 14.77
N GLU A 140 7.56 10.88 13.56
CA GLU A 140 6.54 10.74 12.49
C GLU A 140 5.56 9.60 12.76
N THR A 141 6.04 8.52 13.39
CA THR A 141 5.22 7.38 13.79
C THR A 141 4.33 7.72 14.98
N GLY A 142 4.74 8.70 15.80
CA GLY A 142 4.00 9.14 16.98
C GLY A 142 4.03 8.11 18.11
N GLU A 143 3.68 8.54 19.32
CA GLU A 143 3.77 7.69 20.51
C GLU A 143 2.92 6.41 20.40
N VAL A 144 1.66 6.55 19.97
CA VAL A 144 0.75 5.41 19.76
C VAL A 144 1.28 4.45 18.70
N GLY A 145 1.86 4.96 17.61
CA GLY A 145 2.46 4.12 16.58
C GLY A 145 3.71 3.40 17.07
N VAL A 146 4.57 4.06 17.85
CA VAL A 146 5.75 3.42 18.45
C VAL A 146 5.33 2.30 19.40
N GLN A 147 4.29 2.51 20.20
CA GLN A 147 3.69 1.47 21.04
C GLN A 147 3.16 0.30 20.19
N ALA A 148 2.43 0.59 19.10
CA ALA A 148 1.92 -0.43 18.17
C ALA A 148 3.03 -1.30 17.58
N TRP A 149 4.10 -0.68 17.08
CA TRP A 149 5.27 -1.40 16.58
C TRP A 149 6.00 -2.20 17.66
N THR A 150 6.00 -1.70 18.90
CA THR A 150 6.58 -2.41 20.05
C THR A 150 5.80 -3.69 20.39
N GLU A 151 4.47 -3.63 20.39
CA GLU A 151 3.61 -4.79 20.59
C GLU A 151 3.79 -5.84 19.48
N VAL A 152 3.84 -5.39 18.23
CA VAL A 152 4.11 -6.27 17.07
C VAL A 152 5.48 -6.93 17.17
N SER A 153 6.55 -6.16 17.45
CA SER A 153 7.90 -6.71 17.62
C SER A 153 7.94 -7.75 18.75
N THR A 154 7.29 -7.46 19.87
CA THR A 154 7.18 -8.38 21.01
C THR A 154 6.48 -9.68 20.62
N LEU A 155 5.36 -9.60 19.91
CA LEU A 155 4.61 -10.76 19.44
C LEU A 155 5.46 -11.64 18.49
N VAL A 156 6.10 -11.02 17.49
CA VAL A 156 6.95 -11.71 16.51
C VAL A 156 8.15 -12.39 17.18
N ASN A 157 8.81 -11.71 18.12
CA ASN A 157 9.96 -12.24 18.85
C ASN A 157 9.58 -13.38 19.80
N LYS A 158 8.46 -13.26 20.52
CA LYS A 158 7.95 -14.33 21.39
C LYS A 158 7.66 -15.61 20.61
N LYS A 159 7.07 -15.50 19.42
CA LYS A 159 6.76 -16.66 18.57
C LYS A 159 8.03 -17.33 18.05
N LYS A 160 9.04 -16.54 17.63
CA LYS A 160 10.36 -17.05 17.23
C LYS A 160 11.03 -17.85 18.34
N ASN A 161 11.00 -17.35 19.58
CA ASN A 161 11.66 -17.99 20.71
C ASN A 161 10.95 -19.29 21.15
N ASN A 162 9.65 -19.41 20.90
CA ASN A 162 8.87 -20.60 21.25
C ASN A 162 8.90 -21.70 20.17
N GLY A 163 9.87 -21.66 19.24
CA GLY A 163 9.98 -22.63 18.15
C GLY A 163 8.84 -22.53 17.12
N GLY A 164 8.07 -21.44 17.14
CA GLY A 164 7.03 -21.21 16.15
C GLY A 164 7.63 -20.89 14.79
N SER A 165 7.15 -21.56 13.75
CA SER A 165 7.44 -21.19 12.37
C SER A 165 6.84 -19.81 12.09
N ASN A 166 7.71 -18.84 11.77
CA ASN A 166 7.30 -17.70 10.97
C ASN A 166 7.40 -18.18 9.53
N SER A 167 6.30 -18.22 8.80
CA SER A 167 6.35 -18.54 7.37
C SER A 167 7.27 -17.53 6.70
N GLY A 168 8.33 -18.01 6.02
CA GLY A 168 9.22 -17.19 5.23
C GLY A 168 8.55 -16.81 3.92
N GLY A 169 7.68 -15.80 3.97
CA GLY A 169 6.98 -15.27 2.80
C GLY A 169 7.77 -14.25 1.99
N GLY A 170 8.91 -13.76 2.50
CA GLY A 170 9.71 -12.68 1.87
C GLY A 170 9.99 -12.91 0.38
N LYS A 171 10.40 -14.13 0.00
CA LYS A 171 10.63 -14.49 -1.41
C LYS A 171 9.39 -14.42 -2.31
N ALA A 172 8.18 -14.60 -1.77
CA ALA A 172 6.95 -14.63 -2.56
C ALA A 172 6.43 -13.23 -2.94
N ARG A 173 6.93 -12.16 -2.31
CA ARG A 173 6.67 -10.76 -2.73
C ARG A 173 7.84 -10.16 -3.52
N ASP A 174 9.03 -10.74 -3.39
CA ASP A 174 10.23 -10.43 -4.19
C ASP A 174 10.06 -10.87 -5.65
N GLU A 175 9.47 -12.05 -5.87
CA GLU A 175 9.12 -12.55 -7.19
C GLU A 175 7.70 -12.12 -7.58
N MET A 176 7.53 -11.60 -8.79
CA MET A 176 6.21 -11.32 -9.37
C MET A 176 5.28 -12.53 -9.15
N VAL A 177 4.10 -12.33 -8.53
CA VAL A 177 3.02 -13.31 -8.26
C VAL A 177 3.27 -14.73 -8.83
N ASP A 178 3.60 -15.68 -7.95
CA ASP A 178 3.76 -17.10 -8.29
C ASP A 178 2.58 -17.62 -9.15
N ILE A 179 2.86 -17.82 -10.44
CA ILE A 179 1.90 -18.19 -11.48
C ILE A 179 1.20 -19.53 -11.23
N THR A 180 1.72 -20.35 -10.32
CA THR A 180 1.19 -21.68 -10.03
C THR A 180 0.04 -21.67 -9.02
N LYS A 181 -0.18 -20.56 -8.32
CA LYS A 181 -1.20 -20.46 -7.26
C LYS A 181 -2.36 -19.58 -7.72
N PRO A 182 -3.60 -20.07 -7.70
CA PRO A 182 -4.75 -19.28 -8.09
C PRO A 182 -5.01 -18.16 -7.07
N LYS A 183 -5.38 -16.97 -7.57
CA LYS A 183 -5.96 -15.89 -6.75
C LYS A 183 -7.32 -16.34 -6.21
N PRO A 184 -7.65 -16.03 -4.94
CA PRO A 184 -8.96 -16.36 -4.39
C PRO A 184 -10.06 -15.52 -5.05
N ALA A 185 -11.22 -16.14 -5.28
CA ALA A 185 -12.39 -15.47 -5.82
C ALA A 185 -13.01 -14.50 -4.79
N ALA A 186 -13.79 -13.52 -5.28
CA ALA A 186 -14.45 -12.54 -4.42
C ALA A 186 -15.33 -13.18 -3.33
N GLU A 187 -15.99 -14.29 -3.64
CA GLU A 187 -16.80 -15.03 -2.67
C GLU A 187 -15.95 -15.66 -1.56
N GLU A 188 -14.84 -16.30 -1.92
CA GLU A 188 -13.90 -16.89 -0.95
C GLU A 188 -13.31 -15.83 -0.01
N ILE A 189 -13.00 -14.66 -0.56
CA ILE A 189 -12.53 -13.51 0.21
C ILE A 189 -13.58 -13.08 1.23
N THR A 190 -14.82 -12.87 0.79
CA THR A 190 -15.93 -12.46 1.67
C THR A 190 -16.14 -13.49 2.77
N GLN A 191 -16.18 -14.78 2.44
CA GLN A 191 -16.36 -15.86 3.40
C GLN A 191 -15.22 -15.88 4.45
N ALA A 192 -13.97 -15.72 4.01
CA ALA A 192 -12.81 -15.71 4.90
C ALA A 192 -12.86 -14.55 5.92
N TRP A 193 -13.23 -13.34 5.49
CA TRP A 193 -13.39 -12.20 6.39
C TRP A 193 -14.57 -12.39 7.34
N GLN A 194 -15.72 -12.86 6.85
CA GLN A 194 -16.90 -13.14 7.70
C GLN A 194 -16.62 -14.20 8.76
N ALA A 195 -15.79 -15.20 8.45
CA ALA A 195 -15.39 -16.23 9.42
C ALA A 195 -14.63 -15.66 10.63
N THR A 196 -14.06 -14.45 10.54
CA THR A 196 -13.37 -13.80 11.67
C THR A 196 -14.31 -13.11 12.66
N LYS A 197 -15.55 -12.81 12.25
CA LYS A 197 -16.49 -11.92 12.97
C LYS A 197 -16.69 -12.30 14.44
N GLY A 198 -17.13 -13.55 14.69
CA GLY A 198 -17.43 -13.99 16.06
C GLY A 198 -16.20 -14.02 16.98
N GLN A 199 -15.01 -14.31 16.44
CA GLN A 199 -13.78 -14.25 17.24
C GLN A 199 -13.37 -12.80 17.52
N ALA A 200 -13.52 -11.91 16.54
CA ALA A 200 -13.20 -10.50 16.68
C ALA A 200 -14.10 -9.78 17.70
N GLU A 201 -15.40 -10.06 17.70
CA GLU A 201 -16.35 -9.50 18.68
C GLU A 201 -15.94 -9.86 20.12
N LEU A 202 -15.57 -11.12 20.37
CA LEU A 202 -15.07 -11.57 21.66
C LEU A 202 -13.75 -10.88 22.07
N ILE A 203 -12.84 -10.66 21.12
CA ILE A 203 -11.58 -9.95 21.40
C ILE A 203 -11.87 -8.48 21.71
N ARG A 204 -12.71 -7.80 20.92
CA ARG A 204 -13.07 -6.40 21.14
C ARG A 204 -13.68 -6.18 22.51
N THR A 205 -14.68 -6.97 22.89
CA THR A 205 -15.33 -6.87 24.20
C THR A 205 -14.33 -7.01 25.35
N LEU A 206 -13.35 -7.93 25.22
CA LEU A 206 -12.28 -8.06 26.20
C LEU A 206 -11.40 -6.81 26.26
N ARG A 207 -10.94 -6.35 25.09
CA ARG A 207 -10.01 -5.21 24.99
C ARG A 207 -10.63 -3.91 25.46
N THR A 208 -11.92 -3.67 25.19
CA THR A 208 -12.60 -2.44 25.62
C THR A 208 -12.92 -2.44 27.11
N ALA A 209 -13.23 -3.60 27.70
CA ALA A 209 -13.46 -3.72 29.14
C ALA A 209 -12.19 -3.51 29.99
N GLU A 210 -11.01 -3.66 29.39
CA GLU A 210 -9.72 -3.35 30.03
C GLU A 210 -9.38 -1.85 30.02
N SER A 211 -10.23 -0.99 29.42
CA SER A 211 -10.00 0.46 29.34
C SER A 211 -10.20 1.15 30.70
N PRO A 212 -9.25 1.97 31.19
CA PRO A 212 -9.34 2.65 32.49
C PRO A 212 -10.50 3.67 32.64
N ALA A 213 -11.19 4.01 31.55
CA ALA A 213 -12.15 5.11 31.51
C ALA A 213 -13.56 4.76 32.01
N ASP A 214 -13.87 3.49 32.29
CA ASP A 214 -15.25 3.04 32.61
C ASP A 214 -15.43 2.65 34.08
N ASN A 215 -14.90 3.46 35.00
CA ASN A 215 -15.05 3.26 36.45
C ASN A 215 -16.41 3.76 37.00
N GLY A 216 -17.50 3.82 36.20
CA GLY A 216 -18.72 4.48 36.68
C GLY A 216 -20.08 4.12 36.06
N SER A 217 -20.18 3.53 34.87
CA SER A 217 -21.48 3.13 34.31
C SER A 217 -21.50 1.67 33.90
N ASN A 218 -21.74 0.81 34.89
CA ASN A 218 -21.78 -0.63 34.72
C ASN A 218 -23.05 -1.03 33.93
N ASN A 219 -22.95 -1.01 32.60
CA ASN A 219 -23.75 -1.81 31.66
C ASN A 219 -22.84 -2.75 30.83
N GLY A 220 -21.60 -2.96 31.28
CA GLY A 220 -20.59 -3.75 30.57
C GLY A 220 -20.90 -5.25 30.51
N VAL A 221 -20.69 -5.86 29.35
CA VAL A 221 -20.80 -7.31 29.15
C VAL A 221 -19.80 -8.06 30.06
N PRO A 222 -20.24 -9.04 30.88
CA PRO A 222 -19.33 -9.78 31.75
C PRO A 222 -18.23 -10.52 30.97
N ILE A 223 -16.97 -10.29 31.33
CA ILE A 223 -15.81 -10.93 30.70
C ILE A 223 -15.70 -12.42 31.11
N SER A 224 -16.14 -13.28 30.21
CA SER A 224 -16.12 -14.74 30.36
C SER A 224 -14.80 -15.41 29.92
N LYS A 225 -14.66 -16.71 30.19
CA LYS A 225 -13.54 -17.55 29.71
C LYS A 225 -13.46 -17.61 28.18
N GLN A 226 -14.59 -17.46 27.48
CA GLN A 226 -14.67 -17.49 26.03
C GLN A 226 -13.91 -16.32 25.39
N HIS A 227 -14.02 -15.13 25.98
CA HIS A 227 -13.30 -13.93 25.54
C HIS A 227 -11.78 -14.12 25.61
N ARG A 228 -11.26 -14.57 26.77
CA ARG A 228 -9.82 -14.85 26.96
C ARG A 228 -9.34 -15.96 26.01
N LYS A 229 -10.15 -16.99 25.78
CA LYS A 229 -9.84 -18.07 24.84
C LYS A 229 -9.77 -17.57 23.39
N ALA A 230 -10.65 -16.66 22.97
CA ALA A 230 -10.63 -16.05 21.64
C ALA A 230 -9.36 -15.23 21.40
N LEU A 231 -8.96 -14.41 22.37
CA LEU A 231 -7.70 -13.66 22.33
C LEU A 231 -6.49 -14.60 22.24
N GLN A 232 -6.42 -15.59 23.13
CA GLN A 232 -5.31 -16.55 23.11
C GLN A 232 -5.24 -17.34 21.80
N LYS A 233 -6.39 -17.71 21.23
CA LYS A 233 -6.47 -18.39 19.94
C LYS A 233 -5.91 -17.52 18.81
N ALA A 234 -6.18 -16.21 18.80
CA ALA A 234 -5.62 -15.29 17.81
C ALA A 234 -4.08 -15.26 17.87
N LEU A 235 -3.51 -15.11 19.08
CA LEU A 235 -2.06 -15.04 19.28
C LEU A 235 -1.32 -16.35 18.94
N GLN A 236 -2.02 -17.48 18.92
CA GLN A 236 -1.45 -18.78 18.56
C GLN A 236 -1.35 -19.00 17.05
N GLN A 237 -2.15 -18.31 16.23
CA GLN A 237 -2.15 -18.45 14.77
C GLN A 237 -0.78 -18.12 14.16
N PRO A 238 -0.39 -18.73 13.03
CA PRO A 238 0.86 -18.41 12.32
C PRO A 238 1.01 -16.89 12.09
N ILE A 239 2.25 -16.40 12.12
CA ILE A 239 2.54 -15.01 11.83
C ILE A 239 3.26 -14.96 10.49
N GLU A 240 2.69 -14.20 9.57
CA GLU A 240 3.37 -13.71 8.38
C GLU A 240 3.87 -12.28 8.72
N PRO A 241 5.18 -12.08 8.92
CA PRO A 241 5.70 -10.79 9.35
C PRO A 241 5.37 -9.67 8.38
N ASP A 242 5.67 -9.81 7.08
CA ASP A 242 5.50 -8.75 6.10
C ASP A 242 4.02 -8.31 5.94
N VAL A 243 3.07 -9.25 6.03
CA VAL A 243 1.62 -8.94 6.14
C VAL A 243 1.32 -8.18 7.44
N MET A 244 1.88 -8.63 8.57
CA MET A 244 1.69 -7.93 9.85
C MET A 244 2.21 -6.49 9.81
N ASN A 245 3.36 -6.29 9.17
CA ASN A 245 4.01 -4.99 9.04
C ASN A 245 3.25 -4.06 8.11
N PHE A 246 2.74 -4.61 7.00
CA PHE A 246 1.80 -3.91 6.13
C PHE A 246 0.59 -3.42 6.93
N CYS A 247 -0.08 -4.32 7.65
CA CYS A 247 -1.29 -4.01 8.39
C CYS A 247 -1.05 -2.98 9.51
N VAL A 248 -0.04 -3.16 10.36
CA VAL A 248 0.24 -2.20 11.45
C VAL A 248 0.72 -0.85 10.90
N GLY A 249 1.58 -0.83 9.88
CA GLY A 249 2.03 0.41 9.25
C GLY A 249 0.86 1.21 8.66
N SER A 250 -0.07 0.51 8.02
CA SER A 250 -1.27 1.12 7.44
C SER A 250 -2.21 1.70 8.49
N LEU A 251 -2.45 0.97 9.59
CA LEU A 251 -3.30 1.42 10.69
C LEU A 251 -2.70 2.63 11.41
N VAL A 252 -1.38 2.64 11.62
CA VAL A 252 -0.66 3.79 12.20
C VAL A 252 -0.71 5.00 11.27
N ALA A 253 -0.53 4.80 9.96
CA ALA A 253 -0.64 5.88 8.98
C ALA A 253 -2.04 6.49 8.96
N LEU A 254 -3.09 5.65 8.98
CA LEU A 254 -4.49 6.07 9.04
C LEU A 254 -4.77 6.86 10.33
N TYR A 255 -4.23 6.42 11.46
CA TYR A 255 -4.36 7.10 12.74
C TYR A 255 -3.68 8.47 12.76
N ASN A 256 -2.44 8.56 12.27
CA ASN A 256 -1.66 9.81 12.30
C ASN A 256 -2.14 10.82 11.25
N HIS A 257 -2.66 10.34 10.13
CA HIS A 257 -3.01 11.17 8.97
C HIS A 257 -4.39 10.80 8.38
N PRO A 258 -5.49 10.92 9.14
CA PRO A 258 -6.81 10.49 8.69
C PRO A 258 -7.28 11.23 7.43
N LYS A 259 -6.83 12.47 7.21
CA LYS A 259 -7.14 13.24 5.99
C LYS A 259 -6.47 12.68 4.73
N ARG A 260 -5.32 11.99 4.86
CA ARG A 260 -4.65 11.33 3.73
C ARG A 260 -5.40 10.06 3.30
N TRP A 261 -6.37 9.60 4.08
CA TRP A 261 -7.17 8.43 3.73
C TRP A 261 -7.94 8.62 2.43
N GLU A 262 -8.47 9.81 2.19
CA GLU A 262 -9.17 10.14 0.94
C GLU A 262 -8.26 10.00 -0.28
N HIS A 263 -6.96 10.28 -0.13
CA HIS A 263 -5.99 10.12 -1.21
C HIS A 263 -5.81 8.64 -1.57
N VAL A 264 -5.80 7.76 -0.56
CA VAL A 264 -5.72 6.30 -0.77
C VAL A 264 -7.01 5.77 -1.36
N LEU A 265 -8.17 6.21 -0.86
CA LEU A 265 -9.48 5.80 -1.37
C LEU A 265 -9.69 6.17 -2.83
N SER A 266 -9.07 7.27 -3.30
CA SER A 266 -9.15 7.71 -4.68
C SER A 266 -8.30 6.88 -5.65
N LEU A 267 -7.45 5.97 -5.16
CA LEU A 267 -6.61 5.10 -5.99
C LEU A 267 -7.39 3.97 -6.67
N ALA A 268 -6.77 3.37 -7.69
CA ALA A 268 -7.35 2.24 -8.41
C ALA A 268 -7.61 1.05 -7.48
N VAL A 269 -8.71 0.32 -7.71
CA VAL A 269 -9.17 -0.77 -6.83
C VAL A 269 -8.84 -2.13 -7.45
N ASP A 270 -8.23 -3.03 -6.67
CA ASP A 270 -8.21 -4.47 -6.90
C ASP A 270 -9.25 -5.12 -5.98
N SER A 271 -10.33 -5.67 -6.55
CA SER A 271 -11.37 -6.37 -5.78
C SER A 271 -10.91 -7.73 -5.25
N THR A 272 -9.77 -8.24 -5.73
CA THR A 272 -9.16 -9.51 -5.33
C THR A 272 -7.69 -9.30 -4.91
N PRO A 273 -7.44 -8.56 -3.82
CA PRO A 273 -6.11 -8.05 -3.51
C PRO A 273 -5.13 -9.11 -2.96
N TYR A 274 -5.60 -10.34 -2.74
CA TYR A 274 -4.76 -11.39 -2.20
C TYR A 274 -4.10 -12.17 -3.31
N ILE A 275 -2.81 -12.46 -3.15
CA ILE A 275 -2.02 -13.13 -4.19
C ILE A 275 -2.45 -14.59 -4.34
N ASN A 276 -2.87 -15.23 -3.24
CA ASN A 276 -3.39 -16.59 -3.19
C ASN A 276 -4.18 -16.80 -1.88
N THR A 277 -4.77 -17.99 -1.70
CA THR A 277 -5.55 -18.32 -0.49
C THR A 277 -4.71 -18.27 0.80
N ALA A 278 -3.43 -18.62 0.76
CA ALA A 278 -2.57 -18.58 1.95
C ALA A 278 -2.30 -17.13 2.39
N ASP A 279 -2.16 -16.21 1.43
CA ASP A 279 -2.05 -14.77 1.67
C ASP A 279 -3.34 -14.22 2.30
N LEU A 280 -4.51 -14.55 1.76
CA LEU A 280 -5.81 -14.20 2.36
C LEU A 280 -5.92 -14.69 3.83
N HIS A 281 -5.50 -15.92 4.11
CA HIS A 281 -5.48 -16.44 5.48
C HIS A 281 -4.46 -15.71 6.38
N ALA A 282 -3.31 -15.28 5.84
CA ALA A 282 -2.34 -14.49 6.59
C ALA A 282 -2.92 -13.13 7.00
N PHE A 283 -3.68 -12.47 6.12
CA PHE A 283 -4.36 -11.20 6.41
C PHE A 283 -5.45 -11.35 7.48
N THR A 284 -6.33 -12.35 7.36
CA THR A 284 -7.40 -12.59 8.34
C THR A 284 -6.85 -13.02 9.71
N ALA A 285 -5.72 -13.76 9.73
CA ALA A 285 -5.02 -14.07 10.97
C ALA A 285 -4.36 -12.84 11.61
N THR A 286 -3.67 -12.04 10.79
CA THR A 286 -3.04 -10.79 11.20
C THR A 286 -4.06 -9.82 11.79
N TYR A 287 -5.24 -9.70 11.19
CA TYR A 287 -6.34 -8.91 11.72
C TYR A 287 -6.65 -9.25 13.18
N LEU A 288 -6.88 -10.53 13.49
CA LEU A 288 -7.22 -10.98 14.83
C LEU A 288 -6.05 -10.81 15.81
N GLN A 289 -4.81 -11.00 15.35
CA GLN A 289 -3.60 -10.78 16.14
C GLN A 289 -3.42 -9.31 16.51
N LEU A 290 -3.55 -8.41 15.53
CA LEU A 290 -3.45 -6.97 15.76
C LEU A 290 -4.57 -6.46 16.67
N LEU A 291 -5.80 -6.97 16.49
CA LEU A 291 -6.93 -6.64 17.36
C LEU A 291 -6.66 -7.03 18.83
N ALA A 292 -5.92 -8.12 19.04
CA ALA A 292 -5.55 -8.61 20.36
C ALA A 292 -4.43 -7.81 21.04
N VAL A 293 -3.50 -7.20 20.28
CA VAL A 293 -2.28 -6.60 20.87
C VAL A 293 -2.16 -5.09 20.69
N LEU A 294 -2.76 -4.49 19.67
CA LEU A 294 -2.54 -3.08 19.38
C LEU A 294 -3.09 -2.15 20.49
N PRO A 295 -2.46 -0.99 20.70
CA PRO A 295 -2.92 0.01 21.65
C PRO A 295 -4.39 0.39 21.46
N LEU A 296 -5.11 0.65 22.57
CA LEU A 296 -6.54 0.98 22.56
C LEU A 296 -6.92 2.14 21.61
N PRO A 297 -6.11 3.21 21.45
CA PRO A 297 -6.44 4.27 20.49
C PRO A 297 -6.54 3.82 19.03
N LEU A 298 -5.93 2.69 18.66
CA LEU A 298 -6.02 2.12 17.31
C LEU A 298 -7.21 1.17 17.15
N LEU A 299 -7.85 0.73 18.23
CA LEU A 299 -8.79 -0.40 18.21
C LEU A 299 -9.99 -0.16 17.27
N SER A 300 -10.45 1.09 17.15
CA SER A 300 -11.53 1.48 16.23
C SER A 300 -11.14 1.36 14.76
N LEU A 301 -9.85 1.44 14.44
CA LEU A 301 -9.32 1.31 13.08
C LEU A 301 -8.97 -0.13 12.72
N VAL A 302 -8.74 -1.01 13.70
CA VAL A 302 -8.44 -2.42 13.43
C VAL A 302 -9.70 -3.14 13.00
N THR A 303 -10.17 -2.97 11.77
CA THR A 303 -11.38 -3.61 11.23
C THR A 303 -11.09 -4.42 9.96
N PRO A 304 -11.95 -5.40 9.60
CA PRO A 304 -11.87 -6.07 8.30
C PRO A 304 -11.89 -5.07 7.15
N GLU A 305 -12.75 -4.05 7.22
CA GLU A 305 -12.93 -3.05 6.18
C GLU A 305 -11.66 -2.20 6.00
N SER A 306 -11.04 -1.76 7.09
CA SER A 306 -9.82 -0.96 7.03
C SER A 306 -8.69 -1.74 6.36
N LEU A 307 -8.48 -3.00 6.75
CA LEU A 307 -7.44 -3.85 6.20
C LEU A 307 -7.72 -4.22 4.74
N PHE A 308 -8.96 -4.59 4.41
CA PHE A 308 -9.37 -4.90 3.05
C PHE A 308 -9.24 -3.69 2.12
N LEU A 309 -9.70 -2.51 2.55
CA LEU A 309 -9.63 -1.29 1.75
C LEU A 309 -8.18 -0.93 1.43
N ILE A 310 -7.27 -0.99 2.41
CA ILE A 310 -5.86 -0.69 2.17
C ILE A 310 -5.24 -1.72 1.20
N SER A 311 -5.48 -3.01 1.40
CA SER A 311 -5.00 -4.06 0.48
C SER A 311 -5.54 -3.87 -0.95
N SER A 312 -6.81 -3.50 -1.09
CA SER A 312 -7.44 -3.24 -2.40
C SER A 312 -6.82 -2.08 -3.17
N ARG A 313 -6.18 -1.13 -2.46
CA ARG A 313 -5.51 0.03 -3.08
C ARG A 313 -4.03 -0.19 -3.26
N ASP A 314 -3.35 -0.92 -2.39
CA ASP A 314 -1.90 -1.11 -2.49
C ASP A 314 -1.48 -1.86 -3.77
N ASN A 315 -2.16 -2.96 -4.11
CA ASN A 315 -1.74 -3.87 -5.19
C ASN A 315 -1.44 -3.23 -6.54
N HIS A 316 -2.26 -2.27 -6.97
CA HIS A 316 -2.09 -1.62 -8.28
C HIS A 316 -1.34 -0.29 -8.20
N ASN A 317 -1.08 0.22 -7.00
CA ASN A 317 -0.62 1.59 -6.81
C ASN A 317 0.71 1.69 -6.07
N ALA A 318 1.25 0.58 -5.56
CA ALA A 318 2.52 0.53 -4.86
C ALA A 318 3.74 0.67 -5.80
N PHE A 319 4.78 1.31 -5.29
CA PHE A 319 6.08 1.47 -5.91
C PHE A 319 7.12 0.65 -5.14
N GLY A 320 7.95 -0.11 -5.86
CA GLY A 320 9.05 -0.85 -5.27
C GLY A 320 10.11 0.07 -4.67
N ILE A 321 10.53 -0.24 -3.44
CA ILE A 321 11.70 0.33 -2.78
C ILE A 321 12.86 -0.58 -3.18
N ARG A 322 13.59 -0.19 -4.23
CA ARG A 322 14.72 -0.95 -4.77
C ARG A 322 16.06 -0.32 -4.43
N SER A 323 17.12 -1.13 -4.51
CA SER A 323 18.52 -0.69 -4.42
C SER A 323 18.78 0.50 -5.36
N LEU A 324 19.41 1.55 -4.85
CA LEU A 324 19.88 2.67 -5.68
C LEU A 324 21.33 2.47 -6.11
N GLU A 325 22.03 1.61 -5.41
CA GLU A 325 23.45 1.33 -5.50
C GLU A 325 23.75 0.35 -6.64
N ASP A 326 22.83 -0.58 -6.92
CA ASP A 326 22.99 -1.69 -7.87
C ASP A 326 21.90 -1.72 -8.95
N GLU A 327 21.56 -0.56 -9.52
CA GLU A 327 20.57 -0.40 -10.61
C GLU A 327 19.19 -1.02 -10.33
N GLY A 328 18.80 -1.14 -9.06
CA GLY A 328 17.50 -1.70 -8.65
C GLY A 328 17.41 -3.23 -8.64
N SER A 329 18.56 -3.92 -8.62
CA SER A 329 18.68 -5.39 -8.55
C SER A 329 17.86 -5.99 -7.41
N GLU A 330 17.90 -5.40 -6.22
CA GLU A 330 17.21 -5.88 -5.02
C GLU A 330 15.93 -5.10 -4.73
N LEU A 331 14.86 -5.81 -4.36
CA LEU A 331 13.60 -5.24 -3.88
C LEU A 331 13.55 -5.29 -2.35
N PHE A 332 13.87 -4.18 -1.70
CA PHE A 332 13.83 -4.07 -0.24
C PHE A 332 12.41 -4.09 0.33
N GLY A 333 11.43 -3.78 -0.50
CA GLY A 333 10.04 -3.64 -0.12
C GLY A 333 9.29 -2.73 -1.08
N TYR A 334 8.22 -2.13 -0.61
CA TYR A 334 7.34 -1.30 -1.43
C TYR A 334 6.62 -0.25 -0.59
N GLY A 335 6.07 0.76 -1.24
CA GLY A 335 5.25 1.77 -0.57
C GLY A 335 4.26 2.44 -1.51
N CYS A 336 3.28 3.13 -0.94
CA CYS A 336 2.21 3.80 -1.68
C CYS A 336 2.41 5.33 -1.62
N TRP A 337 2.57 5.93 -2.79
CA TRP A 337 2.63 7.38 -2.99
C TRP A 337 1.44 7.77 -3.88
N PRO A 338 0.29 8.16 -3.30
CA PRO A 338 -0.94 8.34 -4.07
C PRO A 338 -0.77 9.23 -5.31
N ALA A 339 -0.03 10.34 -5.20
CA ALA A 339 0.22 11.24 -6.32
C ALA A 339 1.08 10.59 -7.42
N ALA A 340 2.01 9.70 -7.05
CA ALA A 340 2.82 8.97 -8.02
C ALA A 340 2.01 7.95 -8.82
N SER A 341 0.95 7.38 -8.24
CA SER A 341 0.15 6.32 -8.87
C SER A 341 -0.70 6.80 -10.06
N TYR A 342 -0.72 8.10 -10.37
CA TYR A 342 -1.41 8.67 -11.53
C TYR A 342 -0.62 8.54 -12.84
N TRP A 343 0.70 8.31 -12.78
CA TRP A 343 1.52 8.13 -13.97
C TRP A 343 1.27 6.76 -14.57
N ASN A 344 0.65 6.70 -15.75
CA ASN A 344 0.38 5.44 -16.43
C ASN A 344 1.63 4.75 -16.97
N HIS A 345 1.45 3.49 -17.37
CA HIS A 345 2.52 2.69 -17.96
C HIS A 345 2.72 2.93 -19.46
N SER A 346 3.98 2.99 -19.90
CA SER A 346 4.40 2.72 -21.28
C SER A 346 5.68 1.88 -21.29
N CYS A 347 5.80 0.93 -22.22
CA CYS A 347 7.07 0.20 -22.47
C CYS A 347 8.13 1.08 -23.17
N GLY A 348 7.72 2.24 -23.68
CA GLY A 348 8.59 3.34 -24.14
C GLY A 348 8.19 4.62 -23.42
N PRO A 349 8.52 4.77 -22.11
CA PRO A 349 8.08 5.89 -21.30
C PRO A 349 8.73 7.21 -21.75
N ASN A 350 8.03 8.32 -21.52
CA ASN A 350 8.56 9.68 -21.71
C ASN A 350 8.86 10.38 -20.38
N ILE A 351 8.58 9.73 -19.24
CA ILE A 351 8.97 10.17 -17.89
C ILE A 351 10.02 9.24 -17.30
N GLU A 352 11.07 9.84 -16.77
CA GLU A 352 12.04 9.20 -15.89
C GLU A 352 11.61 9.40 -14.43
N LYS A 353 11.72 8.33 -13.63
CA LYS A 353 11.45 8.38 -12.19
C LYS A 353 12.71 8.03 -11.41
N LYS A 354 13.01 8.81 -10.38
CA LYS A 354 14.15 8.58 -9.48
C LYS A 354 13.69 8.70 -8.03
N ARG A 355 14.14 7.78 -7.18
CA ARG A 355 13.88 7.85 -5.74
C ARG A 355 15.04 8.52 -5.03
N GLU A 356 14.74 9.46 -4.15
CA GLU A 356 15.68 10.07 -3.21
C GLU A 356 15.12 9.90 -1.80
N GLY A 357 15.67 8.92 -1.08
CA GLY A 357 15.13 8.48 0.21
C GLY A 357 13.67 8.02 0.06
N ARG A 358 12.74 8.76 0.66
CA ARG A 358 11.28 8.48 0.63
C ARG A 358 10.53 9.27 -0.45
N VAL A 359 11.21 10.07 -1.27
CA VAL A 359 10.59 10.93 -2.28
C VAL A 359 10.82 10.35 -3.66
N TRP A 360 9.78 10.35 -4.50
CA TRP A 360 9.92 10.09 -5.93
C TRP A 360 9.96 11.41 -6.70
N GLU A 361 10.99 11.61 -7.51
CA GLU A 361 11.05 12.66 -8.53
C GLU A 361 10.65 12.10 -9.89
N PHE A 362 9.81 12.86 -10.61
CA PHE A 362 9.39 12.55 -11.98
C PHE A 362 9.88 13.67 -12.90
N ARG A 363 10.67 13.31 -13.92
CA ARG A 363 11.24 14.24 -14.89
C ARG A 363 10.91 13.83 -16.31
N ALA A 364 10.80 14.81 -17.21
CA ALA A 364 10.67 14.51 -18.63
C ALA A 364 11.96 13.83 -19.13
N GLY A 365 11.87 12.59 -19.60
CA GLY A 365 13.01 11.83 -20.14
C GLY A 365 13.37 12.24 -21.57
N ARG A 366 12.47 12.95 -22.25
CA ARG A 366 12.66 13.60 -23.55
C ARG A 366 11.74 14.81 -23.64
N ASP A 367 11.80 15.54 -24.74
CA ASP A 367 10.78 16.55 -25.03
C ASP A 367 9.39 15.88 -25.15
N ILE A 368 8.39 16.52 -24.56
CA ILE A 368 6.99 16.05 -24.50
C ILE A 368 6.12 17.13 -25.13
N ASP A 369 5.36 16.77 -26.15
CA ASP A 369 4.49 17.71 -26.86
C ASP A 369 3.24 18.04 -26.04
N LYS A 370 2.69 19.24 -26.22
CA LYS A 370 1.39 19.59 -25.67
C LYS A 370 0.34 18.55 -26.04
N GLY A 371 -0.36 18.03 -25.03
CA GLY A 371 -1.42 17.04 -25.19
C GLY A 371 -0.93 15.59 -25.20
N GLU A 372 0.37 15.34 -25.17
CA GLU A 372 0.93 13.99 -25.07
C GLU A 372 0.68 13.38 -23.67
N GLU A 373 0.35 12.08 -23.62
CA GLU A 373 0.23 11.34 -22.37
C GLU A 373 1.60 11.16 -21.72
N MET A 374 1.66 11.41 -20.42
CA MET A 374 2.86 11.35 -19.59
C MET A 374 2.92 10.00 -18.87
N CYS A 375 3.88 9.15 -19.25
CA CYS A 375 3.95 7.76 -18.80
C CYS A 375 5.33 7.39 -18.23
N ILE A 376 5.32 6.57 -17.18
CA ILE A 376 6.48 5.88 -16.62
C ILE A 376 6.52 4.41 -17.06
N THR A 377 7.60 3.70 -16.76
CA THR A 377 7.61 2.23 -16.79
C THR A 377 7.21 1.66 -15.40
N TYR A 378 6.40 0.60 -15.41
CA TYR A 378 6.04 -0.18 -14.22
C TYR A 378 6.99 -1.37 -14.04
N LEU A 379 7.72 -1.69 -15.09
CA LEU A 379 8.66 -2.80 -15.14
C LEU A 379 10.03 -2.24 -14.70
N GLY A 380 10.68 -2.93 -13.76
CA GLY A 380 11.77 -2.40 -12.95
C GLY A 380 13.16 -2.37 -13.62
N GLY A 381 13.28 -1.84 -14.84
CA GLY A 381 14.54 -1.58 -15.55
C GLY A 381 15.00 -2.69 -16.49
N GLU A 382 14.92 -3.97 -16.08
CA GLU A 382 15.37 -5.10 -16.90
C GLU A 382 14.51 -5.37 -18.14
N GLU A 383 13.30 -4.80 -18.22
CA GLU A 383 12.34 -5.02 -19.30
C GLU A 383 12.85 -4.57 -20.66
N LYS A 384 13.89 -3.72 -20.69
CA LYS A 384 14.54 -3.33 -21.94
C LYS A 384 15.01 -4.55 -22.74
N LYS A 385 15.39 -5.63 -22.06
CA LYS A 385 15.85 -6.90 -22.66
C LYS A 385 14.71 -7.91 -22.89
N TRP A 386 13.50 -7.62 -22.42
CA TRP A 386 12.38 -8.57 -22.48
C TRP A 386 11.66 -8.48 -23.82
N SER A 387 11.18 -9.63 -24.33
CA SER A 387 10.28 -9.64 -25.48
C SER A 387 8.96 -8.94 -25.16
N ARG A 388 8.24 -8.53 -26.20
CA ARG A 388 6.90 -7.95 -26.07
C ARG A 388 5.97 -8.84 -25.25
N GLU A 389 5.94 -10.13 -25.55
CA GLU A 389 5.08 -11.13 -24.92
C GLU A 389 5.36 -11.21 -23.42
N LYS A 390 6.64 -11.22 -23.02
CA LYS A 390 7.03 -11.23 -21.61
C LYS A 390 6.59 -9.95 -20.90
N ARG A 391 6.71 -8.77 -21.51
CA ARG A 391 6.23 -7.51 -20.93
C ARG A 391 4.71 -7.49 -20.77
N VAL A 392 3.98 -7.81 -21.85
CA VAL A 392 2.49 -7.80 -21.85
C VAL A 392 1.93 -8.82 -20.88
N SER A 393 2.42 -10.06 -20.88
CA SER A 393 1.97 -11.10 -19.94
C SER A 393 2.25 -10.71 -18.47
N THR A 394 3.39 -10.08 -18.21
CA THR A 394 3.73 -9.57 -16.88
C THR A 394 2.77 -8.47 -16.43
N LEU A 395 2.50 -7.49 -17.29
CA LEU A 395 1.58 -6.39 -16.98
C LEU A 395 0.15 -6.88 -16.76
N LYS A 396 -0.32 -7.80 -17.60
CA LYS A 396 -1.65 -8.40 -17.48
C LYS A 396 -1.81 -9.13 -16.14
N ARG A 397 -0.77 -9.81 -15.67
CA ARG A 397 -0.80 -10.56 -14.41
C ARG A 397 -0.74 -9.66 -13.18
N ASN A 398 0.13 -8.66 -13.20
CA ASN A 398 0.41 -7.83 -12.02
C ASN A 398 -0.53 -6.63 -11.90
N TRP A 399 -1.05 -6.10 -13.02
CA TRP A 399 -1.90 -4.91 -13.07
C TRP A 399 -3.20 -5.11 -13.86
N GLY A 400 -3.47 -6.30 -14.40
CA GLY A 400 -4.75 -6.61 -15.03
C GLY A 400 -4.98 -6.03 -16.43
N PHE A 401 -3.93 -5.50 -17.10
CA PHE A 401 -4.05 -4.87 -18.41
C PHE A 401 -3.04 -5.39 -19.46
N GLU A 402 -3.41 -5.33 -20.73
CA GLU A 402 -2.49 -5.58 -21.85
C GLU A 402 -1.96 -4.27 -22.42
N CYS A 403 -0.63 -4.09 -22.47
CA CYS A 403 -0.01 -2.84 -22.92
C CYS A 403 -0.12 -2.64 -24.44
N GLY A 404 -0.83 -1.58 -24.84
CA GLY A 404 -0.93 -1.13 -26.22
C GLY A 404 -0.05 0.07 -26.58
N CYS A 405 0.99 0.40 -25.80
CA CYS A 405 1.83 1.58 -26.10
C CYS A 405 2.51 1.49 -27.48
N LYS A 406 2.95 2.63 -28.03
CA LYS A 406 3.60 2.73 -29.35
C LYS A 406 4.66 1.65 -29.60
N ARG A 407 5.57 1.44 -28.63
CA ARG A 407 6.60 0.39 -28.73
C ARG A 407 6.00 -1.02 -28.88
N CYS A 408 4.98 -1.35 -28.10
CA CYS A 408 4.32 -2.66 -28.18
C CYS A 408 3.52 -2.84 -29.48
N GLU A 409 3.06 -1.77 -30.11
CA GLU A 409 2.38 -1.81 -31.41
C GLU A 409 3.38 -1.96 -32.56
N GLU A 410 4.50 -1.26 -32.50
CA GLU A 410 5.59 -1.38 -33.48
C GLU A 410 6.19 -2.78 -33.47
N GLU A 411 6.36 -3.39 -32.28
CA GLU A 411 6.85 -4.77 -32.13
C GLU A 411 5.81 -5.86 -32.53
N LEU A 412 4.58 -5.50 -32.91
CA LEU A 412 3.59 -6.44 -33.50
C LEU A 412 3.71 -6.58 -35.02
N GLN A 413 4.31 -5.59 -35.67
CA GLN A 413 4.47 -5.51 -37.13
C GLN A 413 5.77 -6.21 -37.55
#